data_AF-Q05SN2-F1
#
_entry.id   AF-Q05SN2-F1
#
_cell.length_a   1.000
_cell.length_b   1.000
_cell.length_c   1.000
_cell.angle_alpha   90.00
_cell.angle_beta   90.00
_cell.angle_gamma   90.00
#
_symmetry.space_group_name_H-M   'P 1'
#
loop_
_entity.id
_entity.type
_entity.pdbx_description
1 polymer ?
#
loop_
_entity_poly.entity_id
_entity_poly.type
_entity_poly.pdbx_seq_one_letter_code
_entity_poly.pdbx_strand_id
1 'polypeptide(L)' 'MDTIWLHRPSDDGGIDYVCFRSRQGEVEILEGYHLPPQMPLIKTRLSLGSAQARHRRDHLENCLGYRHGPPVF' A
#
# COMPACT_ATOMS: atom_id res chain seq x y z
N MET A 1 9.05 -5.74 -13.09
CA MET A 1 8.79 -6.09 -11.67
C MET A 1 8.31 -4.82 -11.01
N ASP A 2 7.12 -4.38 -11.41
CA ASP A 2 6.62 -3.07 -11.05
C ASP A 2 5.99 -3.17 -9.67
N THR A 3 6.67 -2.57 -8.69
CA THR A 3 6.16 -2.43 -7.33
C THR A 3 5.65 -1.01 -7.16
N ILE A 4 4.39 -0.86 -6.75
CA ILE A 4 3.80 0.45 -6.48
C ILE A 4 3.65 0.61 -4.98
N TRP A 5 4.13 1.73 -4.45
CA TRP A 5 3.95 2.11 -3.06
C TRP A 5 3.05 3.32 -2.98
N LEU A 6 2.06 3.21 -2.10
CA LEU A 6 1.19 4.28 -1.69
C LEU A 6 1.33 4.51 -0.19
N HIS A 7 1.24 5.76 0.24
CA HIS A 7 1.29 6.12 1.65
C HIS A 7 0.33 7.26 1.98
N ARG A 8 -0.09 7.31 3.23
CA ARG A 8 -0.96 8.35 3.78
C ARG A 8 -0.54 8.66 5.22
N PRO A 9 -0.29 9.94 5.56
CA PRO A 9 -0.06 10.33 6.94
C PRO A 9 -1.27 9.98 7.82
N SER A 10 -1.00 9.57 9.05
CA SER A 10 -1.98 9.31 10.09
C SER A 10 -1.91 10.40 11.17
N ASP A 11 -3.00 10.63 11.89
CA ASP A 11 -3.12 11.70 12.89
C ASP A 11 -2.19 11.53 14.09
N ASP A 12 -1.74 10.29 14.34
CA ASP A 12 -0.77 9.94 15.39
C ASP A 12 0.70 10.16 14.97
N GLY A 13 0.94 10.76 13.80
CA GLY A 13 2.27 11.02 13.26
C GLY A 13 2.90 9.82 12.55
N GLY A 14 2.19 8.71 12.43
CA GLY A 14 2.60 7.58 11.63
C GLY A 14 2.18 7.67 10.16
N ILE A 15 2.44 6.60 9.43
CA ILE A 15 2.19 6.49 8.00
C ILE A 15 1.49 5.15 7.74
N ASP A 16 0.26 5.19 7.24
CA ASP A 16 -0.35 4.02 6.60
C ASP A 16 0.31 3.84 5.22
N TYR A 17 0.67 2.62 4.87
CA TYR A 17 1.25 2.30 3.57
C TYR A 17 0.56 1.12 2.90
N VAL A 18 0.54 1.14 1.57
CA VAL A 18 0.08 0.03 0.73
C VAL A 18 1.11 -0.26 -0.35
N CYS A 19 1.50 -1.52 -0.49
CA CYS A 19 2.44 -1.98 -1.50
C CYS A 19 1.76 -2.97 -2.45
N PHE A 20 1.78 -2.68 -3.74
CA PHE A 20 1.28 -3.54 -4.81
C PHE A 20 2.47 -4.17 -5.52
N ARG A 21 2.51 -5.50 -5.56
CA ARG A 21 3.58 -6.28 -6.20
C ARG A 21 2.98 -7.17 -7.27
N SER A 22 3.35 -6.92 -8.53
CA SER A 22 2.94 -7.79 -9.64
C SER A 22 3.59 -9.17 -9.52
N ARG A 23 2.78 -10.23 -9.50
CA ARG A 23 3.22 -11.63 -9.38
C ARG A 23 2.45 -12.51 -10.37
N GLN A 24 3.12 -12.95 -11.44
CA GLN A 24 2.64 -13.87 -12.50
C GLN A 24 1.12 -14.15 -12.48
N GLY A 25 0.33 -13.22 -13.04
CA GLY A 25 -1.13 -13.34 -13.18
C GLY A 25 -1.96 -12.60 -12.13
N GLU A 26 -1.38 -12.26 -10.99
CA GLU A 26 -2.02 -11.57 -9.87
C GLU A 26 -1.18 -10.40 -9.35
N VAL A 27 -1.79 -9.58 -8.49
CA VAL A 27 -1.13 -8.50 -7.77
C VAL A 27 -1.28 -8.77 -6.28
N GLU A 28 -0.15 -8.94 -5.61
CA GLU A 28 -0.09 -9.05 -4.16
C GLU A 28 -0.11 -7.66 -3.55
N ILE A 29 -1.03 -7.43 -2.62
CA ILE A 29 -1.23 -6.17 -1.92
C ILE A 29 -0.87 -6.38 -0.46
N LEU A 30 0.05 -5.56 0.04
CA LEU A 30 0.41 -5.46 1.46
C LEU A 30 -0.09 -4.13 2.00
N GLU A 31 -0.93 -4.16 3.02
CA GLU A 31 -1.35 -2.98 3.76
C GLU A 31 -0.66 -2.98 5.12
N GLY A 32 -0.15 -1.85 5.55
CA GLY A 32 0.62 -1.73 6.77
C GLY A 32 0.66 -0.33 7.33
N TYR A 33 1.40 -0.20 8.43
CA TYR A 33 1.57 1.06 9.13
C TYR A 33 2.96 1.18 9.72
N HIS A 34 3.49 2.39 9.74
CA HIS A 34 4.80 2.69 10.29
C HIS A 34 4.74 3.95 11.14
N LEU A 35 5.08 3.82 12.42
CA LEU A 35 5.30 4.94 13.34
C LEU A 35 6.77 4.92 13.76
N PRO A 36 7.62 5.82 13.21
CA PRO A 36 9.00 5.94 13.66
C PRO A 36 9.09 6.15 15.17
N PRO A 37 10.07 5.52 15.87
CA PRO A 37 11.20 4.75 15.35
C PRO A 37 10.94 3.23 15.20
N GLN A 38 9.69 2.79 15.26
CA GLN A 38 9.34 1.36 15.34
C GLN A 38 9.46 0.66 13.98
N MET A 39 9.60 -0.67 13.98
CA MET A 39 9.55 -1.43 12.72
C MET A 39 8.18 -1.28 12.03
N PRO A 40 8.13 -1.15 10.69
CA PRO A 40 6.87 -1.17 9.95
C PRO A 40 6.08 -2.46 10.22
N LEU A 41 4.81 -2.30 10.55
CA LEU A 41 3.88 -3.40 10.78
C LEU A 41 3.11 -3.70 9.49
N ILE A 42 3.04 -4.99 9.11
CA ILE A 42 2.12 -5.46 8.08
C ILE A 42 0.79 -5.78 8.76
N LYS A 43 -0.27 -5.06 8.38
CA LYS A 43 -1.64 -5.28 8.90
C LYS A 43 -2.35 -6.37 8.11
N THR A 44 -2.22 -6.36 6.79
CA THR A 44 -2.98 -7.27 5.91
C THR A 44 -2.18 -7.62 4.65
N ARG A 45 -2.39 -8.85 4.17
CA ARG A 45 -1.85 -9.34 2.90
C ARG A 45 -2.96 -10.02 2.12
N LEU A 46 -3.10 -9.68 0.85
CA LEU A 46 -4.07 -10.30 -0.04
C LEU A 46 -3.55 -10.32 -1.49
N SER A 47 -4.05 -11.25 -2.29
CA SER A 47 -3.79 -11.30 -3.73
C SER A 47 -5.07 -11.00 -4.48
N LEU A 48 -4.99 -10.14 -5.49
CA LEU A 48 -6.12 -9.81 -6.36
C LEU A 48 -5.73 -9.97 -7.82
N GLY A 49 -6.73 -10.21 -8.67
CA GLY A 49 -6.56 -10.08 -10.11
C GLY A 49 -6.18 -8.64 -10.48
N SER A 50 -5.48 -8.48 -11.60
CA SER A 50 -4.94 -7.18 -12.04
C SER A 50 -6.01 -6.06 -12.12
N ALA A 51 -7.23 -6.39 -12.57
CA ALA A 51 -8.33 -5.43 -12.66
C ALA A 51 -8.83 -4.98 -11.27
N GLN A 52 -8.98 -5.92 -10.34
CA GLN A 52 -9.39 -5.65 -8.96
C GLN A 52 -8.34 -4.84 -8.21
N ALA A 53 -7.05 -5.19 -8.41
CA ALA A 53 -5.94 -4.45 -7.82
C ALA A 53 -5.89 -3.00 -8.33
N ARG A 54 -6.13 -2.78 -9.63
CA ARG A 54 -6.24 -1.43 -10.19
C ARG A 54 -7.39 -0.66 -9.57
N HIS A 55 -8.58 -1.25 -9.49
CA HIS A 55 -9.74 -0.60 -8.86
C HIS A 55 -9.46 -0.25 -7.38
N ARG A 56 -8.83 -1.15 -6.64
CA ARG A 56 -8.43 -0.93 -5.24
C ARG A 56 -7.44 0.23 -5.12
N ARG A 57 -6.45 0.29 -6.02
CA ARG A 57 -5.47 1.38 -6.08
C ARG A 57 -6.14 2.72 -6.37
N ASP A 58 -6.96 2.77 -7.42
CA ASP A 58 -7.68 4.00 -7.80
C ASP A 58 -8.61 4.49 -6.67
N HIS A 59 -9.21 3.60 -5.89
CA HIS A 59 -9.99 3.97 -4.70
C HIS A 59 -9.11 4.53 -3.55
N LEU A 60 -7.95 3.93 -3.29
CA LEU A 60 -7.01 4.45 -2.29
C LEU A 60 -6.54 5.88 -2.63
N GLU A 61 -6.20 6.09 -3.90
CA GLU A 61 -5.71 7.38 -4.40
C GLU A 61 -6.81 8.45 -4.40
N ASN A 62 -7.96 8.15 -5.01
CA ASN A 62 -8.99 9.16 -5.26
C ASN A 62 -9.94 9.39 -4.07
N CYS A 63 -10.14 8.38 -3.21
CA CYS A 63 -11.13 8.46 -2.13
C CYS A 63 -10.50 8.49 -0.74
N LEU A 64 -9.35 7.83 -0.54
CA LEU A 64 -8.76 7.66 0.80
C LEU A 64 -7.54 8.53 1.04
N GLY A 65 -7.10 9.31 0.04
CA GLY A 65 -6.03 10.29 0.15
C GLY A 65 -4.61 9.71 0.15
N TYR A 66 -4.47 8.45 -0.29
CA TYR A 66 -3.15 7.85 -0.46
C TYR A 66 -2.41 8.49 -1.64
N ARG A 67 -1.09 8.63 -1.51
CA ARG A 67 -0.22 9.19 -2.54
C ARG A 67 0.93 8.26 -2.83
N HIS A 68 1.42 8.34 -4.07
CA HIS A 68 2.64 7.63 -4.46
C HIS A 68 3.87 8.16 -3.74
N GLY A 69 4.77 7.25 -3.40
CA GLY A 69 6.12 7.60 -2.95
C GLY A 69 7.00 6.38 -2.73
N PRO A 70 8.16 6.56 -2.09
CA PRO A 70 9.12 5.49 -1.88
C PRO A 70 8.61 4.47 -0.84
N PRO A 71 9.24 3.28 -0.77
CA PRO A 71 9.10 2.40 0.38
C PRO A 71 9.40 3.15 1.68
N VAL A 72 8.63 2.85 2.73
CA VAL A 72 8.80 3.41 4.08
C VAL A 72 9.85 2.65 4.91
N PHE A 73 10.57 1.71 4.31
CA PHE A 73 11.63 0.90 4.91
C PHE A 73 12.64 0.40 3.88
#